data_AF-A0A842F6L6-F1
#
_entry.id   AF-A0A842F6L6-F1
#
_cell.length_a   1.000
_cell.length_b   1.000
_cell.length_c   1.000
_cell.angle_alpha   90.00
_cell.angle_beta   90.00
_cell.angle_gamma   90.00
#
_symmetry.space_group_name_H-M   'P 1'
#
loop_
_entity.id
_entity.type
_entity.pdbx_description
1 polymer ?
#
loop_
_entity_poly.entity_id
_entity_poly.type
_entity_poly.pdbx_seq_one_letter_code
_entity_poly.pdbx_strand_id
1 'polypeptide(L)'
;MLIGVGVLGNMESGLGSTKGMILDIWSILKCFLAYFVGRLAFKGAVLSANIMPIQNVSKVILSVLFLLLLINLVIPIWPSTEYRMGITTQYLIFPHATYLSAASFFCMVLLGLKNVRRNIPFLLMGATLIFFAARNKGLIFVAIFFFLLVLMTFLEKKNIKFMYLIGPASILLLLFWNVIESRLLSSETSARSLLFQGGFKIADRFNPMGSGLGTYGSGSSVSEYSPIYDWLQFYKTYGFTRDNPQFLNDSYIAMLIGQFGYFGLVIFAGIAIIFLLLISKKRGNIQLFILVLFLYSMTSIVTELYLTTNLGVLAFFLMGAAMNETDENLSLEKEPVWKVQ
;
A
#
# COMPACT_ATOMS: atom_id res chain seq x y z
N MET A 1 8.06 7.94 -18.64
CA MET A 1 6.87 8.71 -19.05
C MET A 1 6.42 9.66 -17.94
N LEU A 2 5.94 9.18 -16.78
CA LEU A 2 5.43 10.05 -15.71
C LEU A 2 6.43 11.14 -15.27
N ILE A 3 7.70 10.79 -15.05
CA ILE A 3 8.76 11.77 -14.70
C ILE A 3 8.97 12.80 -15.80
N GLY A 4 8.89 12.40 -17.06
CA GLY A 4 9.02 13.33 -18.19
C GLY A 4 7.91 14.37 -18.19
N VAL A 5 6.67 13.97 -17.88
CA VAL A 5 5.54 14.89 -17.70
C VAL A 5 5.80 15.85 -16.54
N GLY A 6 6.31 15.35 -15.42
CA GLY A 6 6.64 16.19 -14.28
C GLY A 6 7.72 17.23 -14.58
N VAL A 7 8.79 16.84 -15.28
CA VAL A 7 9.87 17.77 -15.68
C VAL A 7 9.35 18.85 -16.62
N LEU A 8 8.52 18.48 -17.61
CA LEU A 8 7.87 19.44 -18.51
C LEU A 8 6.93 20.37 -17.74
N GLY A 9 6.17 19.85 -16.77
CA GLY A 9 5.34 20.65 -15.87
C GLY A 9 6.14 21.68 -15.06
N ASN A 10 7.35 21.35 -14.59
CA ASN A 10 8.24 22.34 -13.96
C ASN A 10 8.71 23.43 -14.93
N MET A 11 9.00 23.07 -16.18
CA MET A 11 9.41 24.03 -17.22
C MET A 11 8.28 24.99 -17.57
N GLU A 12 7.03 24.50 -17.65
CA GLU A 12 5.86 25.31 -17.95
C GLU A 12 5.43 26.19 -16.78
N SER A 13 5.48 25.65 -15.54
CA SER A 13 5.06 26.40 -14.36
C SER A 13 6.09 27.43 -13.90
N GLY A 14 7.38 27.19 -14.19
CA GLY A 14 8.49 27.97 -13.63
C GLY A 14 8.65 27.81 -12.11
N LEU A 15 8.04 26.76 -11.53
CA LEU A 15 7.98 26.52 -10.09
C LEU A 15 8.80 25.30 -9.69
N GLY A 16 9.27 25.33 -8.44
CA GLY A 16 10.03 24.25 -7.81
C GLY A 16 11.55 24.46 -7.90
N SER A 17 12.26 24.07 -6.84
CA SER A 17 13.72 24.08 -6.84
C SER A 17 14.28 22.82 -7.51
N THR A 18 15.49 22.92 -8.06
CA THR A 18 16.20 21.76 -8.63
C THR A 18 16.41 20.65 -7.59
N LYS A 19 16.70 21.03 -6.35
CA LYS A 19 16.83 20.10 -5.22
C LYS A 19 15.50 19.39 -4.93
N GLY A 20 14.40 20.15 -4.88
CA GLY A 20 13.06 19.62 -4.64
C GLY A 20 12.59 18.65 -5.71
N MET A 21 12.90 18.94 -6.99
CA MET A 21 12.62 18.06 -8.12
C MET A 21 13.36 16.71 -7.99
N ILE A 22 14.65 16.72 -7.69
CA ILE A 22 15.47 15.50 -7.57
C ILE A 22 14.97 14.61 -6.41
N LEU A 23 14.67 15.23 -5.26
CA LEU A 23 14.14 14.50 -4.10
C LEU A 23 12.79 13.86 -4.37
N ASP A 24 11.93 14.52 -5.14
CA ASP A 24 10.62 13.99 -5.50
C ASP A 24 10.73 12.83 -6.51
N ILE A 25 11.58 13.00 -7.53
CA ILE A 25 11.91 11.93 -8.48
C ILE A 25 12.37 10.68 -7.74
N TRP A 26 13.32 10.82 -6.80
CA TRP A 26 13.79 9.70 -5.99
C TRP A 26 12.68 9.07 -5.15
N SER A 27 11.86 9.90 -4.52
CA SER A 27 10.76 9.47 -3.64
C SER A 27 9.71 8.65 -4.38
N ILE A 28 9.41 8.99 -5.63
CA ILE A 28 8.47 8.26 -6.49
C ILE A 28 9.14 7.01 -7.10
N LEU A 29 10.39 7.10 -7.54
CA LEU A 29 11.09 6.01 -8.23
C LEU A 29 11.45 4.84 -7.35
N LYS A 30 11.81 5.07 -6.08
CA LYS A 30 12.39 4.02 -5.22
C LYS A 30 11.54 2.76 -5.11
N CYS A 31 10.21 2.87 -5.12
CA CYS A 31 9.33 1.69 -5.11
C CYS A 31 9.40 0.91 -6.43
N PHE A 32 9.40 1.60 -7.57
CA PHE A 32 9.54 0.94 -8.88
C PHE A 32 10.92 0.31 -9.05
N LEU A 33 11.98 0.98 -8.59
CA LEU A 33 13.33 0.41 -8.55
C LEU A 33 13.36 -0.85 -7.69
N ALA A 34 12.73 -0.85 -6.52
CA ALA A 34 12.63 -2.02 -5.66
C ALA A 34 11.94 -3.21 -6.35
N TYR A 35 10.90 -2.95 -7.14
CA TYR A 35 10.27 -3.98 -7.99
C TYR A 35 11.25 -4.58 -8.99
N PHE A 36 12.01 -3.76 -9.71
CA PHE A 36 13.00 -4.27 -10.67
C PHE A 36 14.15 -5.01 -9.98
N VAL A 37 14.63 -4.51 -8.83
CA VAL A 37 15.66 -5.19 -8.02
C VAL A 37 15.15 -6.55 -7.55
N GLY A 38 13.92 -6.64 -7.02
CA GLY A 38 13.32 -7.92 -6.62
C GLY A 38 13.24 -8.89 -7.81
N ARG A 39 12.85 -8.40 -8.99
CA ARG A 39 12.79 -9.22 -10.21
C ARG A 39 14.17 -9.67 -10.70
N LEU A 40 15.21 -8.86 -10.56
CA LEU A 40 16.56 -9.22 -10.98
C LEU A 40 17.24 -10.18 -9.99
N ALA A 41 17.05 -9.95 -8.69
CA ALA A 41 17.64 -10.74 -7.62
C ALA A 41 17.04 -12.15 -7.53
N PHE A 42 15.74 -12.30 -7.81
CA PHE A 42 15.02 -13.58 -7.75
C PHE A 42 14.78 -14.17 -9.16
N LYS A 43 15.80 -14.17 -10.00
CA LYS A 43 15.78 -14.96 -11.25
C LYS A 43 15.98 -16.44 -10.94
N GLY A 44 15.32 -17.34 -11.67
CA GLY A 44 15.57 -18.78 -11.58
C GLY A 44 14.96 -19.47 -10.35
N ALA A 45 13.73 -19.09 -9.98
CA ALA A 45 12.95 -19.76 -8.93
C ALA A 45 13.48 -19.65 -7.49
N VAL A 46 14.34 -18.67 -7.20
CA VAL A 46 15.00 -18.49 -5.89
C VAL A 46 14.01 -18.31 -4.74
N LEU A 47 12.88 -17.64 -4.96
CA LEU A 47 11.88 -17.40 -3.91
C LEU A 47 11.21 -18.72 -3.53
N SER A 48 10.90 -19.53 -4.54
CA SER A 48 10.29 -20.84 -4.32
C SER A 48 11.22 -21.79 -3.56
N ALA A 49 12.52 -21.80 -3.89
CA ALA A 49 13.53 -22.62 -3.22
C ALA A 49 13.76 -22.22 -1.75
N ASN A 50 13.56 -20.95 -1.41
CA ASN A 50 13.78 -20.43 -0.06
C ASN A 50 12.47 -20.15 0.70
N ILE A 51 11.33 -20.63 0.20
CA ILE A 51 10.03 -20.28 0.79
C ILE A 51 9.87 -20.85 2.20
N MET A 52 10.36 -22.07 2.45
CA MET A 52 10.24 -22.74 3.75
C MET A 52 10.96 -21.98 4.88
N PRO A 53 12.25 -21.59 4.75
CA PRO A 53 12.90 -20.78 5.78
C PRO A 53 12.23 -19.40 5.94
N ILE A 54 11.82 -18.75 4.85
CA ILE A 54 11.10 -17.46 4.90
C ILE A 54 9.79 -17.60 5.69
N GLN A 55 9.04 -18.67 5.47
CA GLN A 55 7.82 -18.95 6.23
C GLN A 55 8.11 -19.24 7.70
N ASN A 56 9.21 -19.93 8.03
CA ASN A 56 9.58 -20.19 9.42
C ASN A 56 9.92 -18.89 10.15
N VAL A 57 10.69 -17.98 9.53
CA VAL A 57 10.94 -16.65 10.07
C VAL A 57 9.63 -15.88 10.28
N SER A 58 8.72 -15.92 9.30
CA SER A 58 7.40 -15.28 9.39
C SER A 58 6.58 -15.81 10.57
N LYS A 59 6.62 -17.14 10.83
CA LYS A 59 5.96 -17.76 11.98
C LYS A 59 6.54 -17.29 13.30
N VAL A 60 7.87 -17.24 13.41
CA VAL A 60 8.56 -16.76 14.62
C VAL A 60 8.16 -15.33 14.92
N ILE A 61 8.18 -14.44 13.91
CA ILE A 61 7.77 -13.05 14.06
C ILE A 61 6.32 -12.96 14.56
N LEU A 62 5.37 -13.66 13.92
CA LEU A 62 3.97 -13.63 14.32
C LEU A 62 3.75 -14.19 15.73
N SER A 63 4.41 -15.30 16.09
CA SER A 63 4.31 -15.89 17.42
C SER A 63 4.85 -14.94 18.49
N VAL A 64 6.00 -14.31 18.26
CA VAL A 64 6.59 -13.35 19.21
C VAL A 64 5.66 -12.14 19.38
N LEU A 65 5.19 -11.54 18.28
CA LEU A 65 4.26 -10.41 18.35
C LEU A 65 2.94 -10.78 19.04
N PHE A 66 2.42 -11.99 18.78
CA PHE A 66 1.21 -12.49 19.43
C PHE A 66 1.39 -12.70 20.93
N LEU A 67 2.53 -13.25 21.36
CA LEU A 67 2.86 -13.35 22.79
C LEU A 67 2.97 -11.97 23.44
N LEU A 68 3.64 -11.02 22.78
CA LEU A 68 3.71 -9.64 23.27
C LEU A 68 2.33 -8.98 23.37
N LEU A 69 1.43 -9.26 22.43
CA LEU A 69 0.03 -8.81 22.52
C LEU A 69 -0.66 -9.39 23.75
N LEU A 70 -0.57 -10.70 23.98
CA LEU A 70 -1.21 -11.33 25.15
C LEU A 70 -0.68 -10.73 26.45
N ILE A 71 0.64 -10.52 26.55
CA ILE A 71 1.25 -9.85 27.71
C ILE A 71 0.70 -8.43 27.84
N ASN A 72 0.65 -7.65 26.75
CA ASN A 72 0.20 -6.26 26.79
C ASN A 72 -1.27 -6.10 27.17
N LEU A 73 -2.11 -7.11 26.88
CA LEU A 73 -3.52 -7.12 27.25
C LEU A 73 -3.73 -7.39 28.75
N VAL A 74 -2.85 -8.15 29.39
CA VAL A 74 -2.92 -8.44 30.83
C VAL A 74 -2.19 -7.36 31.65
N ILE A 75 -1.01 -6.96 31.16
CA ILE A 75 -0.14 -5.96 31.78
C ILE A 75 0.18 -4.93 30.70
N PRO A 76 -0.40 -3.72 30.73
CA PRO A 76 -0.23 -2.72 29.67
C PRO A 76 1.17 -2.07 29.74
N ILE A 77 2.20 -2.80 29.29
CA ILE A 77 3.60 -2.35 29.19
C ILE A 77 3.71 -1.22 28.15
N TRP A 78 2.96 -1.34 27.06
CA TRP A 78 2.83 -0.35 25.98
C TRP A 78 1.39 0.19 25.95
N PRO A 79 1.05 1.12 26.88
CA PRO A 79 -0.30 1.64 27.01
C PRO A 79 -0.64 2.57 25.85
N SER A 80 -1.75 2.32 25.17
CA SER A 80 -2.19 3.13 24.05
C SER A 80 -3.26 4.15 24.42
N THR A 81 -3.14 5.35 23.85
CA THR A 81 -4.08 6.45 24.02
C THR A 81 -5.16 6.50 22.94
N GLU A 82 -5.02 5.72 21.86
CA GLU A 82 -5.97 5.72 20.75
C GLU A 82 -7.08 4.67 20.93
N TYR A 83 -8.34 5.14 20.97
CA TYR A 83 -9.52 4.28 20.99
C TYR A 83 -10.15 4.20 19.60
N ARG A 84 -10.36 2.98 19.10
CA ARG A 84 -11.01 2.72 17.80
C ARG A 84 -11.91 1.51 17.90
N MET A 85 -13.13 1.62 17.37
CA MET A 85 -14.15 0.55 17.42
C MET A 85 -14.41 0.03 18.85
N GLY A 86 -14.30 0.90 19.86
CA GLY A 86 -14.49 0.53 21.27
C GLY A 86 -13.32 -0.24 21.90
N ILE A 87 -12.21 -0.44 21.20
CA ILE A 87 -11.02 -1.16 21.67
C ILE A 87 -9.82 -0.18 21.74
N THR A 88 -8.95 -0.38 22.74
CA THR A 88 -7.66 0.31 22.80
C THR A 88 -6.73 -0.21 21.71
N THR A 89 -6.28 0.69 20.84
CA THR A 89 -5.47 0.35 19.67
C THR A 89 -4.10 -0.16 20.11
N GLN A 90 -3.70 -1.35 19.72
CA GLN A 90 -2.40 -1.92 20.12
C GLN A 90 -1.31 -1.58 19.10
N TYR A 91 -0.16 -1.09 19.57
CA TYR A 91 1.03 -0.86 18.72
C TYR A 91 2.28 -1.65 19.16
N LEU A 92 2.29 -2.20 20.38
CA LEU A 92 3.41 -2.98 20.94
C LEU A 92 4.75 -2.22 20.85
N ILE A 93 5.77 -2.85 20.28
CA ILE A 93 7.11 -2.28 20.07
C ILE A 93 7.18 -1.28 18.90
N PHE A 94 6.10 -1.12 18.13
CA PHE A 94 6.11 -0.24 16.97
C PHE A 94 5.76 1.20 17.34
N PRO A 95 6.29 2.21 16.61
CA PRO A 95 5.94 3.60 16.86
C PRO A 95 4.46 3.92 16.66
N HIS A 96 3.76 3.11 15.85
CA HIS A 96 2.37 3.35 15.48
C HIS A 96 1.71 2.06 15.00
N ALA A 97 0.40 1.91 15.24
CA ALA A 97 -0.36 0.67 14.96
C ALA A 97 -0.39 0.27 13.48
N THR A 98 -0.19 1.22 12.55
CA THR A 98 -0.04 0.93 11.12
C THR A 98 1.10 -0.05 10.85
N TYR A 99 2.23 0.08 11.56
CA TYR A 99 3.39 -0.78 11.36
C TYR A 99 3.15 -2.20 11.89
N LEU A 100 2.49 -2.33 13.04
CA LEU A 100 2.07 -3.65 13.56
C LEU A 100 1.15 -4.36 12.56
N SER A 101 0.13 -3.64 12.07
CA SER A 101 -0.80 -4.19 11.09
C SER A 101 -0.11 -4.58 9.79
N ALA A 102 0.80 -3.74 9.28
CA ALA A 102 1.55 -4.01 8.06
C ALA A 102 2.50 -5.21 8.23
N ALA A 103 3.29 -5.27 9.29
CA ALA A 103 4.22 -6.36 9.56
C ALA A 103 3.50 -7.71 9.63
N SER A 104 2.38 -7.76 10.39
CA SER A 104 1.52 -8.95 10.47
C SER A 104 0.96 -9.34 9.11
N PHE A 105 0.50 -8.36 8.31
CA PHE A 105 -0.05 -8.61 6.99
C PHE A 105 0.99 -9.18 6.02
N PHE A 106 2.19 -8.60 5.94
CA PHE A 106 3.25 -9.12 5.07
C PHE A 106 3.67 -10.55 5.46
N CYS A 107 3.76 -10.85 6.77
CA CYS A 107 4.02 -12.21 7.24
C CYS A 107 2.90 -13.18 6.83
N MET A 108 1.63 -12.79 6.97
CA MET A 108 0.49 -13.60 6.55
C MET A 108 0.50 -13.90 5.05
N VAL A 109 0.79 -12.88 4.23
CA VAL A 109 0.83 -13.02 2.77
C VAL A 109 1.95 -14.00 2.35
N LEU A 110 3.13 -13.97 3.00
CA LEU A 110 4.20 -14.96 2.79
C LEU A 110 3.80 -16.38 3.21
N LEU A 111 3.07 -16.54 4.31
CA LEU A 111 2.53 -17.83 4.75
C LEU A 111 1.47 -18.40 3.79
N GLY A 112 0.83 -17.54 3.00
CA GLY A 112 -0.13 -17.90 1.95
C GLY A 112 0.48 -18.52 0.69
N LEU A 113 1.80 -18.45 0.49
CA LEU A 113 2.45 -18.94 -0.73
C LEU A 113 2.49 -20.47 -0.83
N LYS A 114 2.84 -21.15 0.26
CA LYS A 114 3.00 -22.62 0.31
C LYS A 114 2.42 -23.19 1.60
N ASN A 115 1.85 -24.39 1.54
CA ASN A 115 1.37 -25.14 2.72
C ASN A 115 0.37 -24.37 3.60
N VAL A 116 -0.58 -23.65 2.97
CA VAL A 116 -1.56 -22.77 3.65
C VAL A 116 -2.26 -23.48 4.81
N ARG A 117 -2.71 -24.74 4.63
CA ARG A 117 -3.39 -25.52 5.68
C ARG A 117 -2.55 -25.68 6.95
N ARG A 118 -1.24 -25.93 6.82
CA ARG A 118 -0.32 -26.04 7.97
C ARG A 118 -0.08 -24.70 8.66
N ASN A 119 -0.27 -23.60 7.93
CA ASN A 119 -0.01 -22.26 8.41
C ASN A 119 -1.26 -21.57 9.01
N ILE A 120 -2.44 -22.22 9.01
CA ILE A 120 -3.70 -21.65 9.53
C ILE A 120 -3.57 -21.06 10.95
N PRO A 121 -2.96 -21.74 11.94
CA PRO A 121 -2.84 -21.17 13.29
C PRO A 121 -2.09 -19.83 13.29
N PHE A 122 -1.02 -19.72 12.50
CA PHE A 122 -0.24 -18.49 12.38
C PHE A 122 -0.98 -17.41 11.59
N LEU A 123 -1.78 -17.78 10.59
CA LEU A 123 -2.66 -16.85 9.89
C LEU A 123 -3.70 -16.24 10.85
N LEU A 124 -4.26 -17.05 11.76
CA LEU A 124 -5.18 -16.57 12.79
C LEU A 124 -4.48 -15.67 13.80
N MET A 125 -3.25 -16.00 14.24
CA MET A 125 -2.44 -15.11 15.08
C MET A 125 -2.23 -13.74 14.42
N GLY A 126 -1.85 -13.72 13.14
CA GLY A 126 -1.69 -12.49 12.37
C GLY A 126 -2.99 -11.69 12.22
N ALA A 127 -4.13 -12.38 11.99
CA ALA A 127 -5.44 -11.76 11.93
C ALA A 127 -5.83 -11.09 13.25
N THR A 128 -5.58 -11.75 14.38
CA THR A 128 -5.80 -11.21 15.72
C THR A 128 -4.93 -9.99 15.99
N LEU A 129 -3.65 -10.02 15.61
CA LEU A 129 -2.77 -8.85 15.72
C LEU A 129 -3.31 -7.65 14.93
N ILE A 130 -3.81 -7.87 13.71
CA ILE A 130 -4.38 -6.81 12.88
C ILE A 130 -5.70 -6.30 13.45
N PHE A 131 -6.51 -7.18 14.05
CA PHE A 131 -7.74 -6.79 14.72
C PHE A 131 -7.48 -5.84 15.90
N PHE A 132 -6.54 -6.19 16.78
CA PHE A 132 -6.16 -5.35 17.92
C PHE A 132 -5.39 -4.08 17.52
N ALA A 133 -4.73 -4.06 16.36
CA ALA A 133 -4.21 -2.83 15.78
C ALA A 133 -5.33 -1.85 15.37
N ALA A 134 -6.58 -2.31 15.25
CA ALA A 134 -7.78 -1.50 15.02
C ALA A 134 -7.67 -0.52 13.83
N ARG A 135 -6.92 -0.92 12.79
CA ARG A 135 -6.76 -0.14 11.55
C ARG A 135 -7.69 -0.66 10.48
N ASN A 136 -8.65 0.16 10.05
CA ASN A 136 -9.66 -0.17 9.03
C ASN A 136 -9.03 -0.81 7.77
N LYS A 137 -7.94 -0.24 7.27
CA LYS A 137 -7.19 -0.77 6.12
C LYS A 137 -6.71 -2.21 6.38
N GLY A 138 -6.06 -2.46 7.52
CA GLY A 138 -5.60 -3.79 7.89
C GLY A 138 -6.72 -4.83 7.94
N LEU A 139 -7.84 -4.47 8.59
CA LEU A 139 -9.02 -5.35 8.68
C LEU A 139 -9.60 -5.70 7.31
N ILE A 140 -9.76 -4.72 6.42
CA ILE A 140 -10.24 -4.93 5.05
C ILE A 140 -9.32 -5.92 4.32
N PHE A 141 -7.99 -5.77 4.46
CA PHE A 141 -7.05 -6.64 3.77
C PHE A 141 -6.99 -8.06 4.30
N VAL A 142 -7.13 -8.25 5.61
CA VAL A 142 -7.27 -9.58 6.20
C VAL A 142 -8.52 -10.26 5.65
N ALA A 143 -9.65 -9.54 5.60
CA ALA A 143 -10.89 -10.07 5.04
C ALA A 143 -10.74 -10.44 3.54
N ILE A 144 -10.16 -9.56 2.73
CA ILE A 144 -9.89 -9.83 1.29
C ILE A 144 -8.96 -11.04 1.14
N PHE A 145 -7.89 -11.11 1.94
CA PHE A 145 -6.93 -12.21 1.87
C PHE A 145 -7.58 -13.56 2.18
N PHE A 146 -8.34 -13.66 3.28
CA PHE A 146 -9.07 -14.89 3.61
C PHE A 146 -10.16 -15.21 2.58
N PHE A 147 -10.91 -14.22 2.11
CA PHE A 147 -11.91 -14.40 1.05
C PHE A 147 -11.28 -15.02 -0.20
N LEU A 148 -10.14 -14.51 -0.66
CA LEU A 148 -9.44 -15.05 -1.83
C LEU A 148 -8.88 -16.46 -1.58
N LEU A 149 -8.36 -16.76 -0.38
CA LEU A 149 -7.91 -18.10 -0.02
C LEU A 149 -9.06 -19.13 -0.03
N VAL A 150 -10.21 -18.76 0.53
CA VAL A 150 -11.42 -19.60 0.51
C VAL A 150 -11.92 -19.77 -0.92
N LEU A 151 -11.96 -18.70 -1.72
CA LEU A 151 -12.40 -18.73 -3.11
C LEU A 151 -11.54 -19.67 -3.98
N MET A 152 -10.21 -19.65 -3.79
CA MET A 152 -9.31 -20.60 -4.47
C MET A 152 -9.55 -22.05 -4.04
N THR A 153 -9.83 -22.28 -2.76
CA THR A 153 -10.08 -23.62 -2.22
C THR A 153 -11.43 -24.18 -2.68
N PHE A 154 -12.48 -23.35 -2.70
CA PHE A 154 -13.85 -23.78 -2.97
C PHE A 154 -14.16 -23.88 -4.47
N LEU A 155 -13.64 -22.97 -5.30
CA LEU A 155 -13.89 -23.03 -6.74
C LEU A 155 -12.94 -23.98 -7.48
N GLU A 156 -11.97 -24.59 -6.79
CA GLU A 156 -10.85 -25.35 -7.36
C GLU A 156 -10.14 -24.62 -8.51
N LYS A 157 -10.30 -23.29 -8.58
CA LYS A 157 -9.80 -22.47 -9.66
C LYS A 157 -8.35 -22.16 -9.42
N LYS A 158 -7.51 -22.60 -10.35
CA LYS A 158 -6.10 -22.23 -10.37
C LYS A 158 -5.89 -20.73 -10.64
N ASN A 159 -6.86 -20.01 -11.22
CA ASN A 159 -6.69 -18.60 -11.55
C ASN A 159 -7.84 -17.74 -11.01
N ILE A 160 -7.49 -16.63 -10.36
CA ILE A 160 -8.44 -15.59 -9.96
C ILE A 160 -8.63 -14.65 -11.15
N LYS A 161 -9.86 -14.58 -11.68
CA LYS A 161 -10.24 -13.55 -12.65
C LYS A 161 -10.55 -12.26 -11.90
N PHE A 162 -10.16 -11.12 -12.46
CA PHE A 162 -10.42 -9.80 -11.87
C PHE A 162 -11.93 -9.56 -11.63
N MET A 163 -12.80 -10.14 -12.45
CA MET A 163 -14.25 -10.07 -12.27
C MET A 163 -14.72 -10.53 -10.88
N TYR A 164 -14.00 -11.44 -10.23
CA TYR A 164 -14.35 -11.89 -8.87
C TYR A 164 -14.07 -10.84 -7.79
N LEU A 165 -13.26 -9.82 -8.08
CA LEU A 165 -13.00 -8.69 -7.18
C LEU A 165 -14.05 -7.59 -7.30
N ILE A 166 -14.84 -7.55 -8.39
CA ILE A 166 -15.84 -6.50 -8.64
C ILE A 166 -16.91 -6.53 -7.54
N GLY A 167 -17.44 -7.71 -7.20
CA GLY A 167 -18.47 -7.85 -6.16
C GLY A 167 -18.02 -7.38 -4.78
N PRO A 168 -16.90 -7.90 -4.22
CA PRO A 168 -16.35 -7.40 -2.97
C PRO A 168 -16.03 -5.90 -3.02
N ALA A 169 -15.49 -5.40 -4.14
CA ALA A 169 -15.16 -3.99 -4.29
C ALA A 169 -16.41 -3.09 -4.29
N SER A 170 -17.48 -3.47 -4.97
CA SER A 170 -18.73 -2.69 -5.00
C SER A 170 -19.44 -2.70 -3.65
N ILE A 171 -19.44 -3.82 -2.93
CA ILE A 171 -19.98 -3.89 -1.56
C ILE A 171 -19.17 -2.98 -0.63
N LEU A 172 -17.84 -3.02 -0.69
CA LEU A 172 -16.99 -2.13 0.11
C LEU A 172 -17.25 -0.66 -0.24
N LEU A 173 -17.39 -0.34 -1.53
CA LEU A 173 -17.62 1.04 -1.98
C LEU A 173 -18.96 1.57 -1.45
N LEU A 174 -20.01 0.75 -1.45
CA LEU A 174 -21.31 1.10 -0.86
C LEU A 174 -21.24 1.30 0.66
N LEU A 175 -20.59 0.36 1.37
CA LEU A 175 -20.47 0.43 2.84
C LEU A 175 -19.65 1.63 3.32
N PHE A 176 -18.64 2.03 2.54
CA PHE A 176 -17.74 3.13 2.89
C PHE A 176 -18.06 4.43 2.17
N TRP A 177 -19.12 4.51 1.36
CA TRP A 177 -19.46 5.69 0.56
C TRP A 177 -19.54 6.96 1.41
N ASN A 178 -20.28 6.91 2.52
CA ASN A 178 -20.44 8.05 3.43
C ASN A 178 -19.10 8.53 4.04
N VAL A 179 -18.16 7.62 4.25
CA VAL A 179 -16.82 7.92 4.77
C VAL A 179 -15.93 8.51 3.67
N ILE A 180 -16.02 7.96 2.45
CA ILE A 180 -15.33 8.45 1.26
C ILE A 180 -15.78 9.87 0.95
N GLU A 181 -17.10 10.09 0.87
CA GLU A 181 -17.70 11.38 0.58
C GLU A 181 -17.26 12.43 1.61
N SER A 182 -17.50 12.16 2.89
CA SER A 182 -17.16 13.10 3.97
C SER A 182 -15.66 13.39 4.08
N ARG A 183 -14.77 12.42 3.85
CA ARG A 183 -13.32 12.63 4.03
C ARG A 183 -12.58 13.11 2.80
N LEU A 184 -13.08 12.82 1.59
CA LEU A 184 -12.38 13.09 0.34
C LEU A 184 -13.07 14.13 -0.54
N LEU A 185 -14.40 14.26 -0.48
CA LEU A 185 -15.16 15.04 -1.46
C LEU A 185 -15.84 16.29 -0.88
N SER A 186 -16.47 16.18 0.30
CA SER A 186 -17.48 17.18 0.72
C SER A 186 -17.16 17.95 2.00
N SER A 187 -16.12 17.60 2.76
CA SER A 187 -15.76 18.42 3.93
C SER A 187 -14.73 19.49 3.57
N GLU A 188 -15.06 20.74 3.88
CA GLU A 188 -14.09 21.85 3.92
C GLU A 188 -13.14 21.76 5.12
N THR A 189 -13.43 20.85 6.07
CA THR A 189 -12.66 20.67 7.30
C THR A 189 -11.66 19.51 7.24
N SER A 190 -11.80 18.57 6.29
CA SER A 190 -10.82 17.51 6.09
C SER A 190 -9.61 18.03 5.33
N ALA A 191 -8.44 17.91 5.94
CA ALA A 191 -7.16 18.16 5.29
C ALA A 191 -7.04 17.46 3.91
N ARG A 192 -7.46 16.20 3.81
CA ARG A 192 -7.37 15.46 2.54
C ARG A 192 -8.29 16.06 1.47
N SER A 193 -9.52 16.42 1.82
CA SER A 193 -10.48 17.04 0.90
C SER A 193 -9.93 18.35 0.34
N LEU A 194 -9.38 19.22 1.21
CA LEU A 194 -8.72 20.46 0.78
C LEU A 194 -7.53 20.22 -0.15
N LEU A 195 -6.70 19.20 0.15
CA LEU A 195 -5.60 18.82 -0.75
C LEU A 195 -6.11 18.32 -2.10
N PHE A 196 -7.18 17.52 -2.13
CA PHE A 196 -7.77 17.02 -3.37
C PHE A 196 -8.29 18.19 -4.22
N GLN A 197 -9.05 19.11 -3.62
CA GLN A 197 -9.54 20.30 -4.32
C GLN A 197 -8.40 21.18 -4.82
N GLY A 198 -7.35 21.37 -4.00
CA GLY A 198 -6.13 22.09 -4.40
C GLY A 198 -5.44 21.43 -5.59
N GLY A 199 -5.35 20.09 -5.59
CA GLY A 199 -4.79 19.32 -6.70
C GLY A 199 -5.52 19.57 -8.01
N PHE A 200 -6.87 19.52 -8.01
CA PHE A 200 -7.67 19.82 -9.20
C PHE A 200 -7.50 21.28 -9.67
N LYS A 201 -7.52 22.26 -8.76
CA LYS A 201 -7.28 23.68 -9.10
C LYS A 201 -5.91 23.89 -9.76
N ILE A 202 -4.89 23.17 -9.32
CA ILE A 202 -3.56 23.22 -9.93
C ILE A 202 -3.59 22.55 -11.31
N ALA A 203 -4.21 21.37 -11.44
CA ALA A 203 -4.32 20.65 -12.71
C ALA A 203 -5.07 21.45 -13.77
N ASP A 204 -6.12 22.19 -13.39
CA ASP A 204 -6.86 23.07 -14.30
C ASP A 204 -6.01 24.27 -14.75
N ARG A 205 -5.20 24.83 -13.85
CA ARG A 205 -4.33 25.98 -14.15
C ARG A 205 -3.14 25.60 -15.04
N PHE A 206 -2.52 24.46 -14.78
CA PHE A 206 -1.32 23.97 -15.48
C PHE A 206 -1.66 22.76 -16.38
N ASN A 207 -2.82 22.81 -17.04
CA ASN A 207 -3.26 21.78 -17.97
C ASN A 207 -2.29 21.73 -19.18
N PRO A 208 -1.82 20.55 -19.63
CA PRO A 208 -2.17 19.19 -19.19
C PRO A 208 -1.19 18.51 -18.24
N MET A 209 0.00 19.08 -18.07
CA MET A 209 1.13 18.41 -17.41
C MET A 209 1.15 18.59 -15.89
N GLY A 210 0.35 19.51 -15.35
CA GLY A 210 0.38 19.87 -13.93
C GLY A 210 1.51 20.83 -13.61
N SER A 211 1.66 21.15 -12.33
CA SER A 211 2.64 22.16 -11.89
C SER A 211 4.09 21.68 -11.84
N GLY A 212 4.34 20.37 -12.00
CA GLY A 212 5.67 19.78 -12.00
C GLY A 212 6.05 19.04 -10.71
N LEU A 213 7.24 18.45 -10.70
CA LEU A 213 7.82 17.71 -9.58
C LEU A 213 8.19 18.65 -8.44
N GLY A 214 7.98 18.23 -7.20
CA GLY A 214 8.39 18.97 -6.02
C GLY A 214 7.59 20.24 -5.74
N THR A 215 6.48 20.48 -6.45
CA THR A 215 5.71 21.73 -6.36
C THR A 215 4.45 21.62 -5.50
N TYR A 216 3.90 20.42 -5.31
CA TYR A 216 2.67 20.21 -4.54
C TYR A 216 2.59 18.83 -3.91
N GLY A 217 2.15 18.76 -2.66
CA GLY A 217 1.80 17.50 -1.97
C GLY A 217 2.97 16.57 -1.59
N SER A 218 4.20 16.85 -2.02
CA SER A 218 5.37 16.01 -1.78
C SER A 218 6.18 16.48 -0.58
N GLY A 219 7.04 15.60 -0.06
CA GLY A 219 7.92 15.97 1.05
C GLY A 219 8.83 17.16 0.72
N SER A 220 9.29 17.28 -0.53
CA SER A 220 10.09 18.42 -0.99
C SER A 220 9.27 19.70 -1.07
N SER A 221 8.06 19.66 -1.65
CA SER A 221 7.19 20.84 -1.73
C SER A 221 6.83 21.38 -0.36
N VAL A 222 6.65 20.49 0.63
CA VAL A 222 6.41 20.87 2.03
C VAL A 222 7.64 21.47 2.68
N SER A 223 8.81 20.85 2.52
CA SER A 223 10.05 21.31 3.15
C SER A 223 10.49 22.70 2.68
N GLU A 224 10.20 23.03 1.41
CA GLU A 224 10.52 24.34 0.82
C GLU A 224 9.33 25.30 0.87
N TYR A 225 8.20 24.86 1.39
CA TYR A 225 6.90 25.52 1.35
C TYR A 225 6.62 26.19 -0.01
N SER A 226 6.28 25.35 -0.99
CA SER A 226 6.03 25.78 -2.36
C SER A 226 5.12 27.01 -2.46
N PRO A 227 5.43 27.98 -3.34
CA PRO A 227 4.59 29.17 -3.58
C PRO A 227 3.14 28.84 -3.97
N ILE A 228 2.90 27.62 -4.48
CA ILE A 228 1.55 27.14 -4.82
C ILE A 228 0.64 27.13 -3.59
N TYR A 229 1.17 26.86 -2.39
CA TYR A 229 0.37 26.83 -1.17
C TYR A 229 -0.14 28.22 -0.77
N ASP A 230 0.64 29.28 -1.03
CA ASP A 230 0.19 30.65 -0.81
C ASP A 230 -0.90 31.04 -1.82
N TRP A 231 -0.73 30.64 -3.08
CA TRP A 231 -1.75 30.85 -4.11
C TRP A 231 -3.08 30.14 -3.78
N LEU A 232 -3.01 28.92 -3.23
CA LEU A 232 -4.17 28.17 -2.75
C LEU A 232 -4.77 28.73 -1.45
N GLN A 233 -4.15 29.75 -0.85
CA GLN A 233 -4.54 30.35 0.42
C GLN A 233 -4.54 29.37 1.60
N PHE A 234 -3.68 28.35 1.54
CA PHE A 234 -3.56 27.30 2.55
C PHE A 234 -3.06 27.82 3.91
N TYR A 235 -2.44 29.00 3.94
CA TYR A 235 -2.07 29.70 5.17
C TYR A 235 -3.26 30.04 6.10
N LYS A 236 -4.51 30.01 5.60
CA LYS A 236 -5.72 30.23 6.41
C LYS A 236 -6.18 28.98 7.16
N THR A 237 -5.60 27.82 6.86
CA THR A 237 -6.06 26.52 7.35
C THR A 237 -5.06 25.94 8.35
N TYR A 238 -5.56 25.47 9.48
CA TYR A 238 -4.74 24.79 10.49
C TYR A 238 -4.05 23.55 9.91
N GLY A 239 -2.74 23.40 10.16
CA GLY A 239 -1.94 22.28 9.67
C GLY A 239 -1.51 22.39 8.20
N PHE A 240 -1.77 23.54 7.57
CA PHE A 240 -1.38 23.89 6.21
C PHE A 240 -0.47 25.12 6.15
N THR A 241 -0.17 25.73 7.29
CA THR A 241 0.64 26.95 7.39
C THR A 241 2.15 26.64 7.28
N ARG A 242 2.96 27.67 7.03
CA ARG A 242 4.43 27.55 6.99
C ARG A 242 5.01 26.98 8.28
N ASP A 243 4.50 27.44 9.42
CA ASP A 243 4.98 27.02 10.74
C ASP A 243 4.41 25.66 11.18
N ASN A 244 3.31 25.21 10.57
CA ASN A 244 2.69 23.92 10.87
C ASN A 244 2.15 23.25 9.58
N PRO A 245 3.02 22.69 8.72
CA PRO A 245 2.62 22.11 7.43
C PRO A 245 2.25 20.62 7.50
N GLN A 246 1.89 20.12 8.68
CA GLN A 246 1.75 18.68 8.97
C GLN A 246 0.76 17.91 8.07
N PHE A 247 -0.17 18.59 7.41
CA PHE A 247 -1.17 17.97 6.54
C PHE A 247 -0.94 18.18 5.05
N LEU A 248 0.09 18.94 4.65
CA LEU A 248 0.33 19.27 3.24
C LEU A 248 0.74 18.09 2.37
N ASN A 249 1.17 16.98 2.97
CA ASN A 249 1.59 15.75 2.31
C ASN A 249 0.78 14.53 2.78
N ASP A 250 -0.52 14.69 3.02
CA ASP A 250 -1.39 13.62 3.56
C ASP A 250 -2.21 12.86 2.47
N SER A 251 -2.03 13.21 1.19
CA SER A 251 -2.73 12.56 0.06
C SER A 251 -1.84 12.44 -1.18
N TYR A 252 -1.54 11.19 -1.58
CA TYR A 252 -0.73 10.93 -2.75
C TYR A 252 -1.48 11.21 -4.05
N ILE A 253 -2.79 10.94 -4.10
CA ILE A 253 -3.57 11.23 -5.30
C ILE A 253 -3.65 12.75 -5.51
N ALA A 254 -3.84 13.54 -4.45
CA ALA A 254 -3.79 15.00 -4.56
C ALA A 254 -2.43 15.49 -5.08
N MET A 255 -1.34 14.91 -4.57
CA MET A 255 0.02 15.16 -5.07
C MET A 255 0.13 14.80 -6.56
N LEU A 256 -0.37 13.63 -6.96
CA LEU A 256 -0.29 13.16 -8.34
C LEU A 256 -1.06 14.06 -9.31
N ILE A 257 -2.26 14.49 -8.93
CA ILE A 257 -3.09 15.42 -9.72
C ILE A 257 -2.40 16.78 -9.82
N GLY A 258 -1.95 17.36 -8.70
CA GLY A 258 -1.35 18.69 -8.71
C GLY A 258 0.00 18.76 -9.44
N GLN A 259 0.83 17.72 -9.32
CA GLN A 259 2.15 17.70 -9.95
C GLN A 259 2.11 17.30 -11.42
N PHE A 260 1.33 16.27 -11.76
CA PHE A 260 1.36 15.65 -13.10
C PHE A 260 0.09 15.90 -13.93
N GLY A 261 -0.88 16.63 -13.37
CA GLY A 261 -2.13 16.98 -14.06
C GLY A 261 -2.99 15.76 -14.42
N TYR A 262 -3.96 15.99 -15.30
CA TYR A 262 -4.82 14.93 -15.84
C TYR A 262 -4.03 13.92 -16.68
N PHE A 263 -2.98 14.38 -17.37
CA PHE A 263 -2.17 13.48 -18.19
C PHE A 263 -1.37 12.49 -17.35
N GLY A 264 -0.82 12.93 -16.22
CA GLY A 264 -0.18 12.07 -15.24
C GLY A 264 -1.11 11.03 -14.63
N LEU A 265 -2.36 11.41 -14.33
CA LEU A 265 -3.38 10.47 -13.86
C LEU A 265 -3.61 9.34 -14.87
N VAL A 266 -3.74 9.67 -16.15
CA VAL A 266 -3.94 8.67 -17.23
C VAL A 266 -2.73 7.73 -17.33
N ILE A 267 -1.51 8.27 -17.26
CA ILE A 267 -0.28 7.45 -17.27
C ILE A 267 -0.25 6.52 -16.05
N PHE A 268 -0.57 7.04 -14.87
CA PHE A 268 -0.59 6.24 -13.64
C PHE A 268 -1.63 5.12 -13.69
N ALA A 269 -2.83 5.41 -14.20
CA ALA A 269 -3.85 4.40 -14.46
C ALA A 269 -3.36 3.35 -15.47
N GLY A 270 -2.69 3.77 -16.54
CA GLY A 270 -2.06 2.86 -17.51
C GLY A 270 -1.02 1.93 -16.87
N ILE A 271 -0.17 2.45 -15.98
CA ILE A 271 0.79 1.63 -15.21
C ILE A 271 0.05 0.60 -14.35
N ALA A 272 -0.99 1.01 -13.63
CA ALA A 272 -1.79 0.09 -12.82
C ALA A 272 -2.45 -1.02 -13.66
N ILE A 273 -2.98 -0.67 -14.84
CA ILE A 273 -3.54 -1.64 -15.80
C ILE A 273 -2.47 -2.62 -16.28
N ILE A 274 -1.27 -2.15 -16.63
CA ILE A 274 -0.15 -3.02 -17.04
C ILE A 274 0.19 -4.01 -15.91
N PHE A 275 0.26 -3.57 -14.66
CA PHE A 275 0.48 -4.45 -13.51
C PHE A 275 -0.63 -5.50 -13.39
N LEU A 276 -1.90 -5.10 -13.50
CA LEU A 276 -3.04 -6.04 -13.48
C LEU A 276 -2.96 -7.07 -14.60
N LEU A 277 -2.60 -6.66 -15.82
CA LEU A 277 -2.41 -7.57 -16.94
C LEU A 277 -1.26 -8.55 -16.69
N LEU A 278 -0.14 -8.10 -16.11
CA LEU A 278 0.97 -8.98 -15.71
C LEU A 278 0.53 -9.99 -14.65
N ILE A 279 -0.23 -9.57 -13.63
CA ILE A 279 -0.77 -10.43 -12.58
C ILE A 279 -1.75 -11.45 -13.17
N SER A 280 -2.58 -11.06 -14.14
CA SER A 280 -3.57 -11.94 -14.78
C SER A 280 -2.95 -13.13 -15.51
N LYS A 281 -1.67 -13.02 -15.92
CA LYS A 281 -0.91 -14.09 -16.56
C LYS A 281 -0.39 -15.13 -15.55
N LYS A 282 -0.39 -14.81 -14.25
CA LYS A 282 0.02 -15.72 -13.17
C LYS A 282 -1.14 -16.62 -12.74
N ARG A 283 -0.78 -17.72 -12.06
CA ARG A 283 -1.71 -18.74 -11.58
C ARG A 283 -1.37 -19.13 -10.14
N GLY A 284 -2.33 -19.73 -9.45
CA GLY A 284 -2.22 -20.33 -8.13
C GLY A 284 -1.87 -19.34 -7.01
N ASN A 285 -1.14 -19.82 -6.01
CA ASN A 285 -0.85 -19.04 -4.81
C ASN A 285 0.05 -17.83 -5.12
N ILE A 286 0.88 -17.90 -6.16
CA ILE A 286 1.68 -16.75 -6.63
C ILE A 286 0.77 -15.65 -7.19
N GLN A 287 -0.26 -16.02 -7.95
CA GLN A 287 -1.22 -15.03 -8.45
C GLN A 287 -1.91 -14.31 -7.28
N LEU A 288 -2.40 -15.08 -6.29
CA LEU A 288 -3.03 -14.52 -5.10
C LEU A 288 -2.08 -13.62 -4.33
N PHE A 289 -0.84 -14.05 -4.11
CA PHE A 289 0.20 -13.28 -3.42
C PHE A 289 0.43 -11.92 -4.07
N ILE A 290 0.71 -11.89 -5.38
CA ILE A 290 0.99 -10.64 -6.09
C ILE A 290 -0.28 -9.77 -6.14
N LEU A 291 -1.45 -10.37 -6.35
CA LEU A 291 -2.72 -9.66 -6.41
C LEU A 291 -3.06 -8.97 -5.09
N VAL A 292 -2.87 -9.65 -3.96
CA VAL A 292 -3.13 -9.10 -2.63
C VAL A 292 -2.16 -7.96 -2.30
N LEU A 293 -0.87 -8.11 -2.63
CA LEU A 293 0.11 -7.02 -2.50
C LEU A 293 -0.20 -5.82 -3.39
N PHE A 294 -0.67 -6.08 -4.62
CA PHE A 294 -1.07 -5.03 -5.55
C PHE A 294 -2.31 -4.28 -5.05
N LEU A 295 -3.35 -4.98 -4.61
CA LEU A 295 -4.55 -4.37 -4.02
C LEU A 295 -4.21 -3.58 -2.75
N TYR A 296 -3.34 -4.13 -1.90
CA TYR A 296 -2.81 -3.41 -0.74
C TYR A 296 -2.14 -2.11 -1.19
N SER A 297 -1.26 -2.17 -2.18
CA SER A 297 -0.56 -0.98 -2.70
C SER A 297 -1.54 0.07 -3.26
N MET A 298 -2.50 -0.34 -4.09
CA MET A 298 -3.44 0.59 -4.74
C MET A 298 -4.33 1.32 -3.72
N THR A 299 -4.88 0.59 -2.75
CA THR A 299 -5.68 1.24 -1.69
C THR A 299 -4.82 2.15 -0.80
N SER A 300 -3.58 1.75 -0.52
CA SER A 300 -2.64 2.56 0.27
C SER A 300 -2.37 3.90 -0.42
N ILE A 301 -2.15 3.88 -1.73
CA ILE A 301 -1.93 5.07 -2.56
C ILE A 301 -3.12 6.04 -2.47
N VAL A 302 -4.34 5.52 -2.35
CA VAL A 302 -5.53 6.37 -2.16
C VAL A 302 -5.54 7.04 -0.78
N THR A 303 -5.08 6.33 0.25
CA THR A 303 -5.21 6.77 1.65
C THR A 303 -4.02 7.55 2.21
N GLU A 304 -2.81 7.33 1.69
CA GLU A 304 -1.55 7.83 2.25
C GLU A 304 -0.47 7.96 1.17
N LEU A 305 0.69 8.56 1.52
CA LEU A 305 1.87 8.68 0.64
C LEU A 305 2.63 7.37 0.45
N TYR A 306 1.91 6.29 0.14
CA TYR A 306 2.42 4.93 0.20
C TYR A 306 3.69 4.69 -0.64
N LEU A 307 3.73 5.21 -1.87
CA LEU A 307 4.88 5.06 -2.76
C LEU A 307 6.15 5.77 -2.28
N THR A 308 6.05 6.68 -1.32
CA THR A 308 7.22 7.33 -0.70
C THR A 308 7.63 6.66 0.61
N THR A 309 6.93 5.60 1.05
CA THR A 309 7.23 4.90 2.31
C THR A 309 8.08 3.63 2.11
N ASN A 310 8.72 3.17 3.18
CA ASN A 310 9.45 1.90 3.20
C ASN A 310 8.52 0.68 3.04
N LEU A 311 7.25 0.80 3.45
CA LEU A 311 6.25 -0.26 3.25
C LEU A 311 5.93 -0.45 1.76
N GLY A 312 5.89 0.65 1.00
CA GLY A 312 5.77 0.61 -0.46
C GLY A 312 6.95 -0.10 -1.11
N VAL A 313 8.18 0.24 -0.68
CA VAL A 313 9.41 -0.39 -1.17
C VAL A 313 9.37 -1.91 -0.94
N LEU A 314 9.00 -2.35 0.26
CA LEU A 314 8.87 -3.77 0.61
C LEU A 314 7.83 -4.48 -0.27
N ALA A 315 6.63 -3.90 -0.42
CA ALA A 315 5.58 -4.51 -1.23
C ALA A 315 5.97 -4.65 -2.70
N PHE A 316 6.55 -3.60 -3.29
CA PHE A 316 7.00 -3.63 -4.68
C PHE A 316 8.16 -4.61 -4.88
N PHE A 317 9.10 -4.69 -3.93
CA PHE A 317 10.16 -5.70 -3.96
C PHE A 317 9.61 -7.12 -3.94
N LEU A 318 8.68 -7.43 -3.04
CA LEU A 318 8.05 -8.75 -2.95
C LEU A 318 7.23 -9.09 -4.21
N MET A 319 6.49 -8.12 -4.75
CA MET A 319 5.80 -8.27 -6.05
C MET A 319 6.79 -8.58 -7.18
N GLY A 320 7.94 -7.92 -7.20
CA GLY A 320 9.01 -8.15 -8.17
C GLY A 320 9.62 -9.55 -8.04
N ALA A 321 9.92 -9.97 -6.81
CA ALA A 321 10.47 -11.29 -6.50
C ALA A 321 9.54 -12.42 -6.94
N ALA A 322 8.24 -12.30 -6.69
CA ALA A 322 7.25 -13.29 -7.09
C ALA A 322 6.93 -13.28 -8.61
N MET A 323 7.27 -12.21 -9.33
CA MET A 323 6.90 -12.07 -10.75
C MET A 323 7.65 -13.05 -11.66
N ASN A 324 8.81 -13.57 -11.27
CA ASN A 324 9.53 -14.59 -12.05
C ASN A 324 9.11 -16.02 -11.68
N GLU A 325 8.37 -16.20 -10.60
CA GLU A 325 7.99 -17.52 -10.09
C GLU A 325 6.79 -18.11 -10.83
N THR A 326 6.70 -19.44 -10.86
CA THR A 326 5.54 -20.19 -11.34
C THR A 326 4.99 -21.06 -10.21
N ASP A 327 3.69 -21.35 -10.26
CA ASP A 327 3.02 -22.16 -9.22
C ASP A 327 3.56 -23.60 -9.22
N GLU A 328 4.05 -24.07 -10.37
CA GLU A 328 4.75 -25.35 -10.51
C GLU A 328 6.00 -25.41 -9.63
N ASN A 329 6.82 -24.35 -9.59
CA ASN A 329 8.01 -24.27 -8.75
C ASN A 329 7.66 -24.48 -7.25
N LEU A 330 6.55 -23.92 -6.79
CA LEU A 330 6.08 -24.08 -5.40
C LEU A 330 5.57 -25.50 -5.10
N SER A 331 5.11 -26.22 -6.12
CA SER A 331 4.53 -27.55 -5.99
C SER A 331 5.53 -28.71 -6.11
N LEU A 332 6.68 -28.49 -6.76
CA LEU A 332 7.73 -29.49 -6.97
C LEU A 332 8.49 -29.84 -5.67
N GLU A 333 8.47 -28.96 -4.67
CA GLU A 333 8.99 -29.23 -3.32
C GLU A 333 7.89 -29.76 -2.36
N LYS A 334 6.92 -30.54 -2.85
CA LYS A 334 6.11 -31.36 -1.94
C LYS A 334 7.01 -32.49 -1.45
N GLU A 335 7.48 -32.40 -0.20
CA GLU A 335 7.95 -33.60 0.48
C GLU A 335 6.83 -34.65 0.42
N PRO A 336 7.15 -35.92 0.09
CA PRO A 336 6.16 -36.98 0.06
C PRO A 336 5.57 -37.12 1.46
N VAL A 337 4.34 -36.66 1.62
CA VAL A 337 3.54 -36.86 2.82
C VAL A 337 3.41 -38.36 2.99
N TRP A 338 4.06 -38.88 4.03
CA TRP A 338 3.90 -40.19 4.63
C TRP A 338 2.70 -40.96 4.08
N LYS A 339 2.98 -41.95 3.22
CA LYS A 339 2.08 -43.08 3.05
C LYS A 339 2.02 -43.78 4.40
N VAL A 340 1.00 -43.47 5.19
CA VAL A 340 0.59 -44.32 6.29
C VAL A 340 -0.01 -45.56 5.62
N GLN A 341 0.76 -46.66 5.66
CA GLN A 341 0.27 -48.01 5.38
C GLN A 341 -0.68 -48.45 6.49
#